data_AF-A0A7S1YQW0-F1
#
_entry.id   AF-A0A7S1YQW0-F1
#
_cell.length_a   1.000
_cell.length_b   1.000
_cell.length_c   1.000
_cell.angle_alpha   90.00
_cell.angle_beta   90.00
_cell.angle_gamma   90.00
#
_symmetry.space_group_name_H-M   'P 1'
#
loop_
_entity.id
_entity.type
_entity.pdbx_description
1 polymer ?
#
loop_
_entity_poly.entity_id
_entity_poly.type
_entity_poly.pdbx_seq_one_letter_code
_entity_poly.pdbx_strand_id
1 'polypeptide(L)'
;MSFHKAQRRCNIKRRFLPFFFTILFFLFSNSHHLTPTSAFTLSDNEPIEETTTLDLLQISEMRVRDIKRRLVRTHGYSNTELAKMLDKKELIHTLSYEEHKVYQNIQEKKKRQKVKRGIITALICVCVVLFWPLVVQVWEVGSVNFVVYTDKKKYEISRCNELSSKKGYIGILLLFLLDMLQLWLTTSVLLSWFISKNKYFFPIPSLSIRPAALLAASTGGNAGPLGQYGINIGSMLVTWTLRYVKSKVEDWMGKVLNKAMRAQRKAQREWESNEEKEERKKAKALRKEERRKRREEEALKERQQKVEDAKQRSASSVVTNSTTANEGEGEEKDGGDEKKEETERTTDDDNVTNGEFYSQGEVPSWLDDGTKEEEQQSQQSQPYGDSGFDELD
;
A
#
# COMPACT_ATOMS: atom_id res chain seq x y z
N MET A 1 8.83 -8.66 -18.69
CA MET A 1 9.20 -7.49 -19.53
C MET A 1 9.12 -6.12 -18.84
N SER A 2 8.39 -5.92 -17.73
CA SER A 2 8.23 -4.58 -17.11
C SER A 2 9.49 -4.08 -16.35
N PHE A 3 10.27 -4.99 -15.75
CA PHE A 3 11.44 -4.63 -14.93
C PHE A 3 12.57 -3.95 -15.72
N HIS A 4 12.88 -4.45 -16.92
CA HIS A 4 13.90 -3.84 -17.78
C HIS A 4 13.53 -2.42 -18.28
N LYS A 5 12.23 -2.13 -18.44
CA LYS A 5 11.75 -0.78 -18.80
C LYS A 5 11.85 0.19 -17.63
N ALA A 6 11.63 -0.27 -16.39
CA ALA A 6 11.85 0.54 -15.19
C ALA A 6 13.34 0.84 -14.97
N GLN A 7 14.21 -0.17 -15.16
CA GLN A 7 15.65 -0.03 -14.96
C GLN A 7 16.32 0.92 -15.97
N ARG A 8 15.85 0.96 -17.23
CA ARG A 8 16.31 1.95 -18.22
C ARG A 8 15.90 3.39 -17.91
N ARG A 9 14.78 3.62 -17.19
CA ARG A 9 14.35 4.97 -16.79
C ARG A 9 15.16 5.54 -15.61
N CYS A 10 15.70 4.71 -14.72
CA CYS A 10 16.58 5.18 -13.65
C CYS A 10 17.94 5.66 -14.17
N ASN A 11 18.50 5.01 -15.19
CA ASN A 11 19.83 5.39 -15.70
C ASN A 11 19.87 6.76 -16.39
N ILE A 12 18.74 7.22 -16.95
CA ILE A 12 18.62 8.57 -17.53
C ILE A 12 18.65 9.67 -16.45
N LYS A 13 18.08 9.43 -15.26
CA LYS A 13 18.06 10.43 -14.18
C LYS A 13 19.44 10.67 -13.57
N ARG A 14 20.31 9.66 -13.56
CA ARG A 14 21.68 9.76 -13.02
C ARG A 14 22.57 10.74 -13.83
N ARG A 15 22.27 10.94 -15.12
CA ARG A 15 23.01 11.89 -15.99
C ARG A 15 22.54 13.35 -15.87
N PHE A 16 21.31 13.61 -15.41
CA PHE A 16 20.79 14.97 -15.26
C PHE A 16 21.12 15.62 -13.90
N LEU A 17 21.46 14.82 -12.88
CA LEU A 17 21.87 15.30 -11.56
C LEU A 17 23.05 16.29 -11.59
N PRO A 18 24.17 16.03 -12.30
CA PRO A 18 25.28 16.98 -12.36
C PRO A 18 24.88 18.28 -13.08
N PHE A 19 24.02 18.20 -14.09
CA PHE A 19 23.55 19.36 -14.85
C PHE A 19 22.69 20.30 -13.98
N PHE A 20 21.83 19.73 -13.14
CA PHE A 20 21.02 20.50 -12.20
C PHE A 20 21.88 21.14 -11.11
N PHE A 21 22.90 20.42 -10.61
CA PHE A 21 23.89 20.97 -9.67
C PHE A 21 24.69 22.12 -10.28
N THR A 22 25.11 22.01 -11.54
CA THR A 22 25.79 23.12 -12.21
C THR A 22 24.86 24.31 -12.38
N ILE A 23 23.58 24.12 -12.72
CA ILE A 23 22.62 25.23 -12.86
C ILE A 23 22.33 25.89 -11.51
N LEU A 24 22.10 25.11 -10.44
CA LEU A 24 21.86 25.65 -9.10
C LEU A 24 23.10 26.36 -8.55
N PHE A 25 24.29 25.78 -8.76
CA PHE A 25 25.57 26.42 -8.41
C PHE A 25 25.81 27.69 -9.22
N PHE A 26 25.46 27.72 -10.50
CA PHE A 26 25.59 28.90 -11.37
C PHE A 26 24.59 30.00 -10.99
N LEU A 27 23.35 29.63 -10.64
CA LEU A 27 22.35 30.58 -10.13
C LEU A 27 22.75 31.12 -8.75
N PHE A 28 23.29 30.27 -7.87
CA PHE A 28 23.76 30.70 -6.55
C PHE A 28 25.02 31.57 -6.64
N SER A 29 25.98 31.20 -7.49
CA SER A 29 27.21 31.98 -7.72
C SER A 29 26.92 33.33 -8.37
N ASN A 30 25.97 33.39 -9.31
CA ASN A 30 25.54 34.66 -9.90
C ASN A 30 24.63 35.49 -8.97
N SER A 31 23.97 34.87 -7.99
CA SER A 31 23.17 35.59 -7.00
C SER A 31 24.04 36.42 -6.03
N HIS A 32 25.34 36.16 -5.93
CA HIS A 32 26.25 37.01 -5.16
C HIS A 32 26.54 38.37 -5.83
N HIS A 33 26.30 38.50 -7.14
CA HIS A 33 26.45 39.75 -7.88
C HIS A 33 25.14 40.53 -8.09
N LEU A 34 24.00 39.89 -7.82
CA LEU A 34 22.70 40.54 -7.81
C LEU A 34 22.43 41.03 -6.38
N THR A 35 22.52 42.34 -6.19
CA THR A 35 22.17 43.04 -4.95
C THR A 35 20.88 42.44 -4.34
N PRO A 36 20.90 41.98 -3.07
CA PRO A 36 19.83 41.19 -2.44
C PRO A 36 18.62 42.05 -2.01
N THR A 37 18.19 43.01 -2.84
CA THR A 37 17.26 44.06 -2.42
C THR A 37 15.80 43.78 -2.76
N SER A 38 15.47 42.81 -3.62
CA SER A 38 14.09 42.71 -4.16
C SER A 38 13.34 41.39 -4.00
N ALA A 39 13.98 40.25 -3.67
CA ALA A 39 13.32 38.94 -3.79
C ALA A 39 12.77 38.34 -2.48
N PHE A 40 12.93 38.99 -1.32
CA PHE A 40 12.47 38.42 -0.04
C PHE A 40 11.85 39.49 0.88
N THR A 41 10.84 40.20 0.38
CA THR A 41 9.99 41.12 1.15
C THR A 41 8.64 40.49 1.48
N LEU A 42 8.66 39.27 2.02
CA LEU A 42 7.46 38.64 2.58
C LEU A 42 7.71 38.46 4.07
N SER A 43 7.14 39.38 4.86
CA SER A 43 7.13 39.40 6.33
C SER A 43 8.26 40.16 7.06
N ASP A 44 8.62 41.37 6.59
CA ASP A 44 9.16 42.43 7.45
C ASP A 44 8.20 43.64 7.44
N ASN A 45 6.95 43.42 7.89
CA ASN A 45 6.06 44.51 8.32
C ASN A 45 6.29 44.80 9.81
N GLU A 46 7.54 44.75 10.29
CA GLU A 46 7.85 45.62 11.41
C GLU A 46 7.85 47.02 10.81
N PRO A 47 7.00 47.95 11.29
CA PRO A 47 7.16 49.33 10.92
C PRO A 47 8.59 49.66 11.32
N ILE A 48 9.44 49.89 10.32
CA ILE A 48 10.66 50.61 10.53
C ILE A 48 10.12 51.94 11.04
N GLU A 49 10.03 52.10 12.37
CA GLU A 49 9.95 53.42 12.96
C GLU A 49 11.10 54.15 12.29
N GLU A 50 10.74 55.05 11.39
CA GLU A 50 11.66 56.00 10.78
C GLU A 50 12.21 56.77 11.97
N THR A 51 13.28 56.22 12.51
CA THR A 51 14.06 56.82 13.57
C THR A 51 14.49 58.13 12.95
N THR A 52 13.81 59.19 13.39
CA THR A 52 13.94 60.56 12.91
C THR A 52 15.27 61.09 13.38
N THR A 53 16.37 60.46 12.94
CA THR A 53 17.73 60.97 13.13
C THR A 53 17.84 62.18 12.21
N LEU A 54 17.98 63.38 12.80
CA LEU A 54 18.09 64.60 12.01
C LEU A 54 19.45 64.64 11.31
N ASP A 55 19.43 65.16 10.09
CA ASP A 55 20.67 65.48 9.40
C ASP A 55 21.35 66.70 10.03
N LEU A 56 22.67 66.82 9.87
CA LEU A 56 23.48 67.89 10.47
C LEU A 56 22.96 69.29 10.09
N LEU A 57 22.48 69.45 8.86
CA LEU A 57 21.88 70.69 8.37
C LEU A 57 20.61 71.04 9.16
N GLN A 58 19.73 70.06 9.36
CA GLN A 58 18.50 70.25 10.12
C GLN A 58 18.79 70.60 11.60
N ILE A 59 19.81 69.97 12.21
CA ILE A 59 20.25 70.29 13.57
C ILE A 59 20.76 71.74 13.66
N SER A 60 21.48 72.21 12.64
CA SER A 60 22.05 73.57 12.63
C SER A 60 20.99 74.67 12.56
N GLU A 61 19.88 74.39 11.86
CA GLU A 61 18.73 75.28 11.69
C GLU A 61 17.84 75.36 12.95
N MET A 62 17.91 74.36 13.84
CA MET A 62 17.13 74.34 15.07
C MET A 62 17.48 75.49 16.03
N ARG A 63 16.47 75.94 16.78
CA ARG A 63 16.65 76.90 17.88
C ARG A 63 17.31 76.22 19.07
N VAL A 64 18.15 76.96 19.81
CA VAL A 64 18.88 76.48 21.00
C VAL A 64 17.96 75.79 22.01
N ARG A 65 16.76 76.35 22.24
CA ARG A 65 15.75 75.79 23.14
C ARG A 65 15.31 74.38 22.73
N ASP A 66 15.14 74.13 21.44
CA ASP A 66 14.66 72.86 20.91
C ASP A 66 15.79 71.81 20.91
N ILE A 67 17.03 72.24 20.62
CA ILE A 67 18.23 71.42 20.77
C ILE A 67 18.35 70.93 22.23
N LYS A 68 18.23 71.84 23.21
CA LYS A 68 18.28 71.47 24.64
C LYS A 68 17.17 70.50 25.03
N ARG A 69 15.92 70.75 24.61
CA ARG A 69 14.80 69.85 24.89
C ARG A 69 15.00 68.45 24.32
N ARG A 70 15.58 68.34 23.12
CA ARG A 70 15.83 67.05 22.46
C ARG A 70 16.95 66.27 23.14
N LEU A 71 18.06 66.93 23.49
CA LEU A 71 19.13 66.31 24.28
C LEU A 71 18.62 65.71 25.60
N VAL A 72 17.73 66.42 26.31
CA VAL A 72 17.16 65.94 27.56
C VAL A 72 16.18 64.78 27.33
N ARG A 73 15.24 64.91 26.38
CA ARG A 73 14.16 63.92 26.17
C ARG A 73 14.63 62.65 25.48
N THR A 74 15.47 62.78 24.46
CA THR A 74 15.87 61.67 23.59
C THR A 74 17.16 61.02 24.08
N HIS A 75 18.13 61.83 24.52
CA HIS A 75 19.47 61.35 24.89
C HIS A 75 19.71 61.33 26.41
N GLY A 76 18.77 61.82 27.22
CA GLY A 76 18.81 61.72 28.68
C GLY A 76 19.81 62.63 29.38
N TYR A 77 20.30 63.68 28.72
CA TYR A 77 21.27 64.60 29.33
C TYR A 77 20.68 65.37 30.51
N SER A 78 21.47 65.58 31.55
CA SER A 78 21.04 66.33 32.74
C SER A 78 20.99 67.83 32.46
N ASN A 79 19.97 68.52 32.98
CA ASN A 79 19.85 69.98 32.87
C ASN A 79 21.10 70.73 33.38
N THR A 80 21.84 70.15 34.33
CA THR A 80 23.09 70.72 34.86
C THR A 80 24.24 70.67 33.86
N GLU A 81 24.28 69.68 32.97
CA GLU A 81 25.29 69.56 31.91
C GLU A 81 24.95 70.47 30.73
N LEU A 82 23.67 70.56 30.36
CA LEU A 82 23.20 71.51 29.34
C LEU A 82 23.34 72.98 29.76
N ALA A 83 23.38 73.27 31.06
CA ALA A 83 23.60 74.62 31.57
C ALA A 83 25.07 75.06 31.40
N LYS A 84 26.01 74.12 31.40
CA LYS A 84 27.45 74.40 31.19
C LYS A 84 27.76 74.71 29.72
N MET A 85 26.98 74.17 28.79
CA MET A 85 27.07 74.47 27.36
C MET A 85 26.29 75.77 27.05
N LEU A 86 27.00 76.89 27.07
CA LEU A 86 26.44 78.23 26.80
C LEU A 86 26.32 78.52 25.30
N ASP A 87 27.25 78.00 24.51
CA ASP A 87 27.32 78.29 23.08
C ASP A 87 26.45 77.37 22.23
N LYS A 88 25.74 77.94 21.24
CA LYS A 88 24.94 77.19 20.25
C LYS A 88 25.81 76.16 19.52
N LYS A 89 27.08 76.47 19.27
CA LYS A 89 28.03 75.59 18.57
C LYS A 89 28.31 74.31 19.35
N GLU A 90 28.53 74.40 20.66
CA GLU A 90 28.77 73.24 21.53
C GLU A 90 27.55 72.33 21.62
N LEU A 91 26.35 72.93 21.70
CA LEU A 91 25.09 72.17 21.72
C LEU A 91 24.81 71.46 20.39
N ILE A 92 25.10 72.10 19.24
CA ILE A 92 25.00 71.47 17.92
C ILE A 92 25.98 70.30 17.83
N HIS A 93 27.25 70.50 18.22
CA HIS A 93 28.26 69.46 18.16
C HIS A 93 27.88 68.26 19.04
N THR A 94 27.44 68.51 20.27
CA THR A 94 27.02 67.46 21.20
C THR A 94 25.79 66.70 20.68
N LEU A 95 24.75 67.40 20.19
CA LEU A 95 23.58 66.75 19.61
C LEU A 95 23.95 65.93 18.36
N SER A 96 24.82 66.48 17.50
CA SER A 96 25.27 65.78 16.30
C SER A 96 26.05 64.51 16.63
N TYR A 97 26.87 64.53 17.68
CA TYR A 97 27.64 63.38 18.12
C TYR A 97 26.72 62.25 18.64
N GLU A 98 25.71 62.59 19.46
CA GLU A 98 24.78 61.60 20.00
C GLU A 98 23.85 61.01 18.93
N GLU A 99 23.30 61.85 18.03
CA GLU A 99 22.50 61.37 16.90
C GLU A 99 23.34 60.47 15.98
N HIS A 100 24.62 60.82 15.75
CA HIS A 100 25.53 59.97 14.98
C HIS A 100 25.81 58.63 15.66
N LYS A 101 25.98 58.62 16.99
CA LYS A 101 26.15 57.38 17.78
C LYS A 101 24.91 56.48 17.71
N VAL A 102 23.72 57.06 17.82
CA VAL A 102 22.45 56.32 17.66
C VAL A 102 22.33 55.75 16.25
N TYR A 103 22.65 56.55 15.23
CA TYR A 103 22.66 56.11 13.84
C TYR A 103 23.62 54.94 13.60
N GLN A 104 24.86 55.01 14.12
CA GLN A 104 25.82 53.92 14.05
C GLN A 104 25.29 52.64 14.71
N ASN A 105 24.71 52.75 15.91
CA ASN A 105 24.11 51.61 16.61
C ASN A 105 22.97 50.96 15.81
N ILE A 106 22.12 51.74 15.16
CA ILE A 106 21.04 51.23 14.30
C ILE A 106 21.61 50.52 13.08
N GLN A 107 22.62 51.11 12.43
CA GLN A 107 23.30 50.50 11.28
C GLN A 107 23.99 49.19 11.67
N GLU A 108 24.64 49.13 12.84
CA GLU A 108 25.22 47.89 13.36
C GLU A 108 24.17 46.81 13.65
N LYS A 109 23.02 47.16 14.24
CA LYS A 109 21.91 46.21 14.43
C LYS A 109 21.40 45.66 13.10
N LYS A 110 21.21 46.52 12.09
CA LYS A 110 20.81 46.11 10.73
C LYS A 110 21.86 45.21 10.08
N LYS A 111 23.15 45.55 10.20
CA LYS A 111 24.27 44.70 9.73
C LYS A 111 24.26 43.34 10.41
N ARG A 112 24.13 43.28 11.74
CA ARG A 112 24.05 42.03 12.50
C ARG A 112 22.85 41.18 12.10
N GLN A 113 21.68 41.78 11.86
CA GLN A 113 20.50 41.07 11.37
C GLN A 113 20.71 40.49 9.96
N LYS A 114 21.28 41.27 9.03
CA LYS A 114 21.64 40.79 7.68
C LYS A 114 22.63 39.62 7.75
N VAL A 115 23.66 39.72 8.59
CA VAL A 115 24.63 38.64 8.82
C VAL A 115 23.94 37.39 9.40
N LYS A 116 23.08 37.54 10.41
CA LYS A 116 22.32 36.42 10.98
C LYS A 116 21.44 35.72 9.95
N ARG A 117 20.72 36.48 9.11
CA ARG A 117 19.92 35.92 8.02
C ARG A 117 20.79 35.20 7.00
N GLY A 118 21.92 35.79 6.59
CA GLY A 118 22.89 35.17 5.70
C GLY A 118 23.42 33.84 6.24
N ILE A 119 23.77 33.78 7.54
CA ILE A 119 24.22 32.55 8.20
C ILE A 119 23.11 31.48 8.19
N ILE A 120 21.87 31.85 8.52
CA ILE A 120 20.74 30.90 8.50
C ILE A 120 20.51 30.36 7.09
N THR A 121 20.49 31.23 6.07
CA THR A 121 20.31 30.83 4.68
C THR A 121 21.45 29.93 4.19
N ALA A 122 22.70 30.25 4.54
CA ALA A 122 23.86 29.42 4.22
C ALA A 122 23.75 28.02 4.87
N LEU A 123 23.33 27.96 6.15
CA LEU A 123 23.13 26.72 6.86
C LEU A 123 22.03 25.86 6.23
N ILE A 124 20.89 26.47 5.84
CA ILE A 124 19.82 25.77 5.11
C ILE A 124 20.34 25.22 3.77
N CYS A 125 21.13 26.01 3.03
CA CYS A 125 21.72 25.58 1.76
C CYS A 125 22.65 24.37 1.94
N VAL A 126 23.53 24.42 2.94
CA VAL A 126 24.42 23.30 3.28
C VAL A 126 23.62 22.06 3.67
N CYS A 127 22.58 22.20 4.50
CA CYS A 127 21.68 21.11 4.83
C CYS A 127 21.03 20.52 3.58
N VAL A 128 20.47 21.33 2.68
CA VAL A 128 19.85 20.83 1.44
C VAL A 128 20.84 20.06 0.59
N VAL A 129 22.07 20.55 0.41
CA VAL A 129 23.11 19.86 -0.37
C VAL A 129 23.51 18.53 0.27
N LEU A 130 23.70 18.49 1.60
CA LEU A 130 24.06 17.27 2.32
C LEU A 130 22.92 16.24 2.37
N PHE A 131 21.67 16.68 2.52
CA PHE A 131 20.50 15.79 2.58
C PHE A 131 19.96 15.41 1.19
N TRP A 132 20.36 16.10 0.11
CA TRP A 132 19.93 15.79 -1.25
C TRP A 132 20.11 14.31 -1.65
N PRO A 133 21.31 13.70 -1.51
CA PRO A 133 21.48 12.29 -1.84
C PRO A 133 20.57 11.38 -1.01
N LEU A 134 20.32 11.71 0.26
CA LEU A 134 19.41 10.95 1.12
C LEU A 134 17.97 11.05 0.63
N VAL A 135 17.51 12.24 0.21
CA VAL A 135 16.19 12.44 -0.38
C VAL A 135 16.05 11.65 -1.68
N VAL A 136 17.08 11.66 -2.54
CA VAL A 136 17.07 10.88 -3.79
C VAL A 136 17.00 9.38 -3.50
N GLN A 137 17.78 8.87 -2.56
CA GLN A 137 17.74 7.45 -2.17
C GLN A 137 16.37 7.05 -1.60
N VAL A 138 15.83 7.85 -0.68
CA VAL A 138 14.49 7.62 -0.12
C VAL A 138 13.42 7.68 -1.22
N TRP A 139 13.56 8.60 -2.18
CA TRP A 139 12.66 8.70 -3.32
C TRP A 139 12.75 7.49 -4.25
N GLU A 140 13.95 7.02 -4.56
CA GLU A 140 14.16 5.84 -5.41
C GLU A 140 13.57 4.59 -4.74
N VAL A 141 13.96 4.32 -3.50
CA VAL A 141 13.42 3.20 -2.70
C VAL A 141 11.91 3.32 -2.53
N GLY A 142 11.42 4.53 -2.24
CA GLY A 142 10.00 4.83 -2.12
C GLY A 142 9.25 4.59 -3.42
N SER A 143 9.80 4.98 -4.56
CA SER A 143 9.18 4.79 -5.88
C SER A 143 9.12 3.32 -6.29
N VAL A 144 10.18 2.55 -6.02
CA VAL A 144 10.18 1.10 -6.30
C VAL A 144 9.18 0.39 -5.39
N ASN A 145 9.19 0.69 -4.10
CA ASN A 145 8.26 0.10 -3.15
C ASN A 145 6.80 0.51 -3.47
N PHE A 146 6.59 1.74 -3.93
CA PHE A 146 5.29 2.20 -4.40
C PHE A 146 4.82 1.41 -5.62
N VAL A 147 5.68 1.20 -6.62
CA VAL A 147 5.33 0.38 -7.80
C VAL A 147 4.97 -1.05 -7.38
N VAL A 148 5.80 -1.69 -6.56
CA VAL A 148 5.55 -3.05 -6.05
C VAL A 148 4.25 -3.11 -5.25
N TYR A 149 3.99 -2.11 -4.42
CA TYR A 149 2.74 -2.00 -3.66
C TYR A 149 1.54 -1.83 -4.58
N THR A 150 1.60 -0.94 -5.57
CA THR A 150 0.51 -0.72 -6.53
C THR A 150 0.23 -1.96 -7.38
N ASP A 151 1.27 -2.68 -7.81
CA ASP A 151 1.12 -3.92 -8.58
C ASP A 151 0.47 -5.02 -7.72
N LYS A 152 0.92 -5.18 -6.46
CA LYS A 152 0.30 -6.11 -5.51
C LYS A 152 -1.19 -5.77 -5.28
N LYS A 153 -1.51 -4.49 -5.06
CA LYS A 153 -2.91 -4.05 -4.87
C LYS A 153 -3.75 -4.20 -6.13
N LYS A 154 -3.18 -3.95 -7.30
CA LYS A 154 -3.86 -4.19 -8.58
C LYS A 154 -4.18 -5.67 -8.77
N TYR A 155 -3.26 -6.57 -8.40
CA TYR A 155 -3.50 -8.01 -8.44
C TYR A 155 -4.61 -8.43 -7.45
N GLU A 156 -4.58 -7.92 -6.22
CA GLU A 156 -5.65 -8.17 -5.22
C GLU A 156 -7.02 -7.68 -5.71
N ILE A 157 -7.07 -6.48 -6.31
CA ILE A 157 -8.30 -5.90 -6.88
C ILE A 157 -8.80 -6.73 -8.06
N SER A 158 -7.91 -7.13 -8.97
CA SER A 158 -8.26 -7.98 -10.12
C SER A 158 -8.89 -9.29 -9.66
N ARG A 159 -8.28 -9.93 -8.66
CA ARG A 159 -8.79 -11.18 -8.07
C ARG A 159 -10.15 -10.99 -7.38
N CYS A 160 -10.36 -9.86 -6.72
CA CYS A 160 -11.67 -9.51 -6.16
C CYS A 160 -12.73 -9.26 -7.25
N ASN A 161 -12.32 -8.73 -8.41
CA ASN A 161 -13.20 -8.54 -9.56
C ASN A 161 -13.62 -9.86 -10.18
N GLU A 162 -12.67 -10.78 -10.39
CA GLU A 162 -12.93 -12.14 -10.88
C GLU A 162 -13.90 -12.91 -9.97
N LEU A 163 -13.76 -12.74 -8.65
CA LEU A 163 -14.63 -13.39 -7.66
C LEU A 163 -15.94 -12.62 -7.40
N SER A 164 -16.11 -11.41 -7.94
CA SER A 164 -17.27 -10.53 -7.72
C SER A 164 -17.67 -10.35 -6.24
N SER A 165 -16.69 -10.46 -5.32
CA SER A 165 -16.95 -10.48 -3.88
C SER A 165 -16.94 -9.07 -3.29
N LYS A 166 -18.13 -8.50 -3.02
CA LYS A 166 -18.29 -7.17 -2.37
C LYS A 166 -17.52 -7.06 -1.05
N LYS A 167 -17.46 -8.15 -0.27
CA LYS A 167 -16.73 -8.20 1.01
C LYS A 167 -15.22 -8.09 0.82
N GLY A 168 -14.67 -8.64 -0.27
CA GLY A 168 -13.26 -8.51 -0.62
C GLY A 168 -12.88 -7.05 -0.92
N TYR A 169 -13.71 -6.33 -1.67
CA TYR A 169 -13.51 -4.91 -1.96
C TYR A 169 -13.49 -4.04 -0.69
N ILE A 170 -14.39 -4.31 0.27
CA ILE A 170 -14.40 -3.62 1.56
C ILE A 170 -13.09 -3.88 2.33
N GLY A 171 -12.58 -5.12 2.32
CA GLY A 171 -11.30 -5.46 2.94
C GLY A 171 -10.12 -4.71 2.31
N ILE A 172 -10.06 -4.65 0.98
CA ILE A 172 -9.01 -3.92 0.25
C ILE A 172 -9.07 -2.41 0.57
N LEU A 173 -10.27 -1.83 0.57
CA LEU A 173 -10.46 -0.41 0.91
C LEU A 173 -10.01 -0.11 2.34
N LEU A 174 -10.33 -0.98 3.30
CA LEU A 174 -9.97 -0.79 4.69
C LEU A 174 -8.46 -0.92 4.92
N LEU A 175 -7.78 -1.84 4.20
CA LEU A 175 -6.32 -1.90 4.19
C LEU A 175 -5.69 -0.64 3.59
N PHE A 176 -6.26 -0.11 2.53
CA PHE A 176 -5.79 1.15 1.92
C PHE A 176 -5.91 2.33 2.89
N LEU A 177 -7.04 2.43 3.62
CA LEU A 177 -7.23 3.46 4.65
C LEU A 177 -6.24 3.31 5.81
N LEU A 178 -5.96 2.09 6.26
CA LEU A 178 -4.96 1.83 7.31
C LEU A 178 -3.55 2.21 6.86
N ASP A 179 -3.16 1.89 5.63
CA ASP A 179 -1.86 2.25 5.08
C ASP A 179 -1.72 3.78 4.93
N MET A 180 -2.77 4.47 4.48
CA MET A 180 -2.79 5.94 4.42
C MET A 180 -2.73 6.58 5.81
N LEU A 181 -3.43 6.02 6.79
CA LEU A 181 -3.38 6.49 8.18
C LEU A 181 -1.99 6.28 8.80
N GLN A 182 -1.35 5.14 8.52
CA GLN A 182 0.03 4.88 8.96
C GLN A 182 1.03 5.85 8.32
N LEU A 183 0.89 6.10 7.02
CA LEU A 183 1.71 7.09 6.31
C LEU A 183 1.50 8.50 6.87
N TRP A 184 0.24 8.87 7.10
CA TRP A 184 -0.14 10.15 7.70
C TRP A 184 0.48 10.33 9.08
N LEU A 185 0.39 9.33 9.96
CA LEU A 185 0.98 9.38 11.30
C LEU A 185 2.50 9.45 11.26
N THR A 186 3.14 8.69 10.38
CA THR A 186 4.61 8.74 10.23
C THR A 186 5.05 10.13 9.77
N THR A 187 4.34 10.69 8.79
CA THR A 187 4.59 12.06 8.27
C THR A 187 4.36 13.10 9.35
N SER A 188 3.29 12.93 10.15
CA SER A 188 2.94 13.80 11.28
C SER A 188 4.02 13.82 12.36
N VAL A 189 4.56 12.65 12.72
CA VAL A 189 5.65 12.53 13.69
C VAL A 189 6.92 13.21 13.16
N LEU A 190 7.28 12.98 11.90
CA LEU A 190 8.42 13.65 11.28
C LEU A 190 8.23 15.18 11.21
N LEU A 191 7.03 15.65 10.85
CA LEU A 191 6.72 17.08 10.83
C LEU A 191 6.79 17.71 12.22
N SER A 192 6.38 16.98 13.27
CA SER A 192 6.44 17.51 14.64
C SER A 192 7.88 17.77 15.11
N TRP A 193 8.86 17.03 14.57
CA TRP A 193 10.28 17.27 14.83
C TRP A 193 10.80 18.52 14.12
N PHE A 194 10.30 18.82 12.92
CA PHE A 194 10.68 20.03 12.19
C PHE A 194 9.95 21.28 12.68
N ILE A 195 8.71 21.15 13.14
CA ILE A 195 7.82 22.26 13.50
C ILE A 195 7.62 22.28 15.02
N SER A 196 8.70 22.19 15.80
CA SER A 196 8.64 22.12 17.27
C SER A 196 8.04 23.37 17.95
N LYS A 197 7.78 24.45 17.20
CA LYS A 197 7.23 25.70 17.75
C LYS A 197 5.70 25.78 17.76
N ASN A 198 4.99 24.99 16.96
CA ASN A 198 3.52 25.04 16.92
C ASN A 198 2.89 23.94 17.77
N LYS A 199 2.45 24.30 18.99
CA LYS A 199 1.74 23.43 19.93
C LYS A 199 0.40 22.87 19.41
N TYR A 200 -0.12 23.37 18.30
CA TYR A 200 -1.50 23.13 17.87
C TYR A 200 -1.67 22.25 16.63
N PHE A 201 -0.59 21.88 15.93
CA PHE A 201 -0.73 21.21 14.64
C PHE A 201 -0.90 19.68 14.71
N PHE A 202 -0.60 19.05 15.85
CA PHE A 202 -0.73 17.59 15.98
C PHE A 202 -1.33 17.18 17.35
N PRO A 203 -2.56 16.66 17.37
CA PRO A 203 -3.17 16.10 18.57
C PRO A 203 -2.64 14.69 18.84
N ILE A 204 -1.32 14.52 18.91
CA ILE A 204 -0.75 13.28 19.44
C ILE A 204 -0.61 13.48 20.95
N PRO A 205 -1.34 12.74 21.78
CA PRO A 205 -1.16 12.81 23.23
C PRO A 205 0.28 12.38 23.53
N SER A 206 1.14 13.35 23.90
CA SER A 206 2.51 13.08 24.31
C SER A 206 2.50 12.48 25.71
N LEU A 207 2.16 11.20 25.80
CA LEU A 207 2.36 10.39 27.00
C LEU A 207 3.86 10.07 27.09
N SER A 208 4.63 11.05 27.54
CA SER A 208 6.05 10.87 27.81
C SER A 208 6.19 10.10 29.12
N ILE A 209 6.49 8.80 29.06
CA ILE A 209 6.92 8.07 30.25
C ILE A 209 8.39 8.37 30.45
N ARG A 210 8.73 8.83 31.66
CA ARG A 210 10.09 9.14 32.09
C ARG A 210 10.58 7.94 32.90
N PRO A 211 11.23 6.93 32.29
CA PRO A 211 11.67 5.73 33.02
C PRO A 211 12.61 6.09 34.17
N ALA A 212 13.45 7.12 34.01
CA ALA A 212 14.30 7.64 35.07
C ALA A 212 13.48 8.21 36.25
N ALA A 213 12.32 8.82 35.99
CA ALA A 213 11.44 9.30 37.06
C ALA A 213 10.71 8.14 37.76
N LEU A 214 10.36 7.07 37.05
CA LEU A 214 9.79 5.86 37.65
C LEU A 214 10.80 5.13 38.55
N LEU A 215 12.06 5.04 38.12
CA LEU A 215 13.13 4.42 38.91
C LEU A 215 13.60 5.32 40.07
N ALA A 216 13.63 6.65 39.88
CA ALA A 216 14.05 7.57 40.93
C ALA A 216 12.95 7.86 41.95
N ALA A 217 11.67 7.74 41.57
CA ALA A 217 10.54 7.83 42.50
C ALA A 217 10.57 6.74 43.57
N SER A 218 11.13 5.55 43.29
CA SER A 218 11.30 4.51 44.29
C SER A 218 12.48 4.76 45.24
N THR A 219 13.42 5.63 44.86
CA THR A 219 14.64 5.92 45.63
C THR A 219 14.71 7.35 46.19
N GLY A 220 13.68 8.19 45.97
CA GLY A 220 13.62 9.56 46.49
C GLY A 220 14.66 10.53 45.92
N GLY A 221 15.38 10.14 44.87
CA GLY A 221 16.47 10.92 44.28
C GLY A 221 15.99 11.86 43.18
N ASN A 222 16.55 13.07 43.11
CA ASN A 222 16.35 13.97 42.00
C ASN A 222 17.00 13.35 40.74
N ALA A 223 16.22 12.93 39.74
CA ALA A 223 16.66 12.15 38.56
C ALA A 223 17.64 12.88 37.61
N GLY A 224 18.21 14.00 38.03
CA GLY A 224 19.18 14.78 37.28
C GLY A 224 18.66 15.29 35.93
N PRO A 225 19.55 15.78 35.06
CA PRO A 225 19.20 16.26 33.72
C PRO A 225 18.66 15.15 32.79
N LEU A 226 18.92 13.88 33.12
CA LEU A 226 18.36 12.73 32.41
C LEU A 226 16.85 12.57 32.61
N GLY A 227 16.30 13.08 33.72
CA GLY A 227 14.85 13.09 33.98
C GLY A 227 14.02 13.94 33.00
N GLN A 228 14.66 14.75 32.15
CA GLN A 228 13.99 15.55 31.12
C GLN A 228 13.75 14.76 29.82
N TYR A 229 14.45 13.64 29.60
CA TYR A 229 14.24 12.78 28.44
C TYR A 229 13.11 11.77 28.72
N GLY A 230 11.94 12.02 28.12
CA GLY A 230 10.82 11.08 28.14
C GLY A 230 10.73 10.30 26.83
N ILE A 231 10.53 8.99 26.91
CA ILE A 231 10.25 8.16 25.72
C ILE A 231 8.76 8.32 25.38
N ASN A 232 8.46 8.71 24.14
CA ASN A 232 7.08 8.86 23.66
C ASN A 232 6.46 7.51 23.29
N ILE A 233 5.95 6.81 24.31
CA ILE A 233 5.29 5.49 24.15
C ILE A 233 3.98 5.59 23.36
N GLY A 234 3.33 6.76 23.34
CA GLY A 234 2.10 6.97 22.57
C GLY A 234 2.25 6.59 21.09
N SER A 235 3.33 7.04 20.43
CA SER A 235 3.58 6.73 19.01
C SER A 235 3.85 5.23 18.77
N MET A 236 4.51 4.56 19.72
CA MET A 236 4.73 3.12 19.68
C MET A 236 3.42 2.35 19.83
N LEU A 237 2.58 2.72 20.80
CA LEU A 237 1.30 2.07 21.04
C LEU A 237 0.38 2.22 19.81
N VAL A 238 0.29 3.42 19.22
CA VAL A 238 -0.50 3.66 18.01
C VAL A 238 0.03 2.84 16.82
N THR A 239 1.35 2.75 16.66
CA THR A 239 1.94 1.92 15.60
C THR A 239 1.65 0.44 15.83
N TRP A 240 1.72 -0.03 17.08
CA TRP A 240 1.41 -1.40 17.46
C TRP A 240 -0.07 -1.74 17.23
N THR A 241 -1.00 -0.87 17.64
CA THR A 241 -2.43 -1.09 17.42
C THR A 241 -2.78 -1.08 15.95
N LEU A 242 -2.21 -0.17 15.15
CA LEU A 242 -2.43 -0.16 13.69
C LEU A 242 -1.91 -1.43 13.02
N ARG A 243 -0.72 -1.91 13.40
CA ARG A 243 -0.19 -3.19 12.91
C ARG A 243 -1.08 -4.37 13.29
N TYR A 244 -1.57 -4.40 14.53
CA TYR A 244 -2.49 -5.43 15.00
C TYR A 244 -3.80 -5.42 14.20
N VAL A 245 -4.43 -4.26 14.05
CA VAL A 245 -5.68 -4.11 13.29
C VAL A 245 -5.44 -4.50 11.83
N LYS A 246 -4.33 -4.07 11.22
CA LYS A 246 -3.96 -4.46 9.85
C LYS A 246 -3.85 -5.98 9.70
N SER A 247 -3.13 -6.65 10.60
CA SER A 247 -3.00 -8.12 10.58
C SER A 247 -4.36 -8.81 10.70
N LYS A 248 -5.25 -8.33 11.57
CA LYS A 248 -6.61 -8.89 11.68
C LYS A 248 -7.46 -8.69 10.43
N VAL A 249 -7.30 -7.56 9.74
CA VAL A 249 -8.00 -7.28 8.50
C VAL A 249 -7.45 -8.14 7.36
N GLU A 250 -6.14 -8.36 7.30
CA GLU A 250 -5.51 -9.28 6.33
C GLU A 250 -5.99 -10.72 6.54
N ASP A 251 -6.01 -11.21 7.78
CA ASP A 251 -6.54 -12.53 8.12
C ASP A 251 -8.01 -12.69 7.72
N TRP A 252 -8.83 -11.69 8.04
CA TRP A 252 -10.24 -11.68 7.69
C TRP A 252 -10.45 -11.66 6.18
N MET A 253 -9.70 -10.83 5.46
CA MET A 253 -9.73 -10.74 4.00
C MET A 253 -9.30 -12.07 3.37
N GLY A 254 -8.25 -12.71 3.88
CA GLY A 254 -7.80 -14.04 3.45
C GLY A 254 -8.89 -15.10 3.60
N LYS A 255 -9.60 -15.12 4.74
CA LYS A 255 -10.74 -16.03 4.96
C LYS A 255 -11.89 -15.77 3.98
N VAL A 256 -12.22 -14.51 3.72
CA VAL A 256 -13.28 -14.11 2.78
C VAL A 256 -12.93 -14.52 1.34
N LEU A 257 -11.71 -14.24 0.88
CA LEU A 257 -11.26 -14.64 -0.46
C LEU A 257 -11.21 -16.16 -0.60
N ASN A 258 -10.70 -16.88 0.39
CA ASN A 258 -10.65 -18.35 0.36
C ASN A 258 -12.06 -18.96 0.30
N LYS A 259 -13.04 -18.39 1.01
CA LYS A 259 -14.44 -18.83 0.93
C LYS A 259 -15.04 -18.58 -0.46
N ALA A 260 -14.79 -17.41 -1.05
CA ALA A 260 -15.26 -17.08 -2.39
C ALA A 260 -14.63 -18.00 -3.45
N MET A 261 -13.32 -18.25 -3.37
CA MET A 261 -12.63 -19.17 -4.27
C MET A 261 -13.15 -20.61 -4.16
N ARG A 262 -13.40 -21.10 -2.94
CA ARG A 262 -14.00 -22.43 -2.74
C ARG A 262 -15.40 -22.49 -3.34
N ALA A 263 -16.21 -21.43 -3.23
CA ALA A 263 -17.53 -21.36 -3.85
C ALA A 263 -17.45 -21.38 -5.38
N GLN A 264 -16.52 -20.63 -5.98
CA GLN A 264 -16.31 -20.63 -7.43
C GLN A 264 -15.87 -22.01 -7.94
N ARG A 265 -14.93 -22.67 -7.25
CA ARG A 265 -14.49 -24.03 -7.59
C ARG A 265 -15.63 -25.05 -7.47
N LYS A 266 -16.53 -24.91 -6.50
CA LYS A 266 -17.72 -25.76 -6.38
C LYS A 266 -18.69 -25.52 -7.54
N ALA A 267 -19.00 -24.26 -7.85
CA ALA A 267 -19.86 -23.91 -8.98
C ALA A 267 -19.30 -24.40 -10.32
N GLN A 268 -17.98 -24.32 -10.51
CA GLN A 268 -17.32 -24.85 -11.71
C GLN A 268 -17.48 -26.38 -11.83
N ARG A 269 -17.24 -27.12 -10.74
CA ARG A 269 -17.44 -28.58 -10.72
C ARG A 269 -18.89 -28.99 -10.94
N GLU A 270 -19.85 -28.22 -10.42
CA GLU A 270 -21.27 -28.45 -10.64
C GLU A 270 -21.68 -28.19 -12.08
N TRP A 271 -21.12 -27.15 -12.71
CA TRP A 271 -21.32 -26.85 -14.13
C TRP A 271 -20.76 -27.95 -15.03
N GLU A 272 -19.51 -28.38 -14.79
CA GLU A 272 -18.87 -29.51 -15.50
C GLU A 272 -19.68 -30.80 -15.31
N SER A 273 -20.15 -31.10 -14.10
CA SER A 273 -20.99 -32.27 -13.83
C SER A 273 -22.35 -32.21 -14.54
N ASN A 274 -22.95 -31.03 -14.66
CA ASN A 274 -24.20 -30.85 -15.39
C ASN A 274 -24.00 -30.97 -16.90
N GLU A 275 -22.93 -30.41 -17.44
CA GLU A 275 -22.54 -30.55 -18.86
C GLU A 275 -22.31 -32.03 -19.21
N GLU A 276 -21.54 -32.77 -18.40
CA GLU A 276 -21.37 -34.21 -18.58
C GLU A 276 -22.70 -34.99 -18.53
N LYS A 277 -23.62 -34.61 -17.63
CA LYS A 277 -24.95 -35.25 -17.55
C LYS A 277 -25.77 -34.95 -18.80
N GLU A 278 -25.68 -33.74 -19.35
CA GLU A 278 -26.36 -33.38 -20.59
C GLU A 278 -25.77 -34.12 -21.80
N GLU A 279 -24.44 -34.21 -21.91
CA GLU A 279 -23.77 -34.99 -22.95
C GLU A 279 -24.15 -36.47 -22.87
N ARG A 280 -24.16 -37.05 -21.66
CA ARG A 280 -24.62 -38.43 -21.44
C ARG A 280 -26.08 -38.62 -21.83
N LYS A 281 -26.95 -37.64 -21.59
CA LYS A 281 -28.36 -37.69 -22.01
C LYS A 281 -28.48 -37.62 -23.54
N LYS A 282 -27.75 -36.71 -24.20
CA LYS A 282 -27.70 -36.58 -25.67
C LYS A 282 -27.16 -37.86 -26.32
N ALA A 283 -26.06 -38.42 -25.81
CA ALA A 283 -25.50 -39.68 -26.30
C ALA A 283 -26.47 -40.87 -26.13
N LYS A 284 -27.17 -40.95 -24.99
CA LYS A 284 -28.21 -41.98 -24.77
C LYS A 284 -29.40 -41.79 -25.73
N ALA A 285 -29.80 -40.55 -26.03
CA ALA A 285 -30.87 -40.26 -26.98
C ALA A 285 -30.47 -40.67 -28.41
N LEU A 286 -29.27 -40.30 -28.87
CA LEU A 286 -28.73 -40.70 -30.17
C LEU A 286 -28.62 -42.22 -30.29
N ARG A 287 -28.10 -42.90 -29.26
CA ARG A 287 -28.02 -44.37 -29.25
C ARG A 287 -29.39 -45.04 -29.29
N LYS A 288 -30.41 -44.45 -28.67
CA LYS A 288 -31.80 -44.95 -28.76
C LYS A 288 -32.37 -44.72 -30.16
N GLU A 289 -32.10 -43.57 -30.78
CA GLU A 289 -32.55 -43.27 -32.14
C GLU A 289 -31.89 -44.19 -33.17
N GLU A 290 -30.58 -44.41 -33.06
CA GLU A 290 -29.84 -45.34 -33.93
C GLU A 290 -30.37 -46.78 -33.78
N ARG A 291 -30.68 -47.21 -32.55
CA ARG A 291 -31.33 -48.52 -32.31
C ARG A 291 -32.72 -48.61 -32.93
N ARG A 292 -33.50 -47.52 -32.97
CA ARG A 292 -34.81 -47.50 -33.65
C ARG A 292 -34.65 -47.62 -35.16
N LYS A 293 -33.73 -46.87 -35.77
CA LYS A 293 -33.44 -46.95 -37.21
C LYS A 293 -32.98 -48.35 -37.63
N ARG A 294 -32.06 -48.96 -36.88
CA ARG A 294 -31.63 -50.36 -37.16
C ARG A 294 -32.79 -51.35 -37.10
N ARG A 295 -33.69 -51.23 -36.11
CA ARG A 295 -34.87 -52.09 -36.01
C ARG A 295 -35.85 -51.89 -37.16
N GLU A 296 -36.04 -50.65 -37.62
CA GLU A 296 -36.89 -50.34 -38.78
C GLU A 296 -36.30 -50.92 -40.08
N GLU A 297 -34.98 -50.80 -40.27
CA GLU A 297 -34.26 -51.40 -41.40
C GLU A 297 -34.32 -52.93 -41.37
N GLU A 298 -34.11 -53.56 -40.21
CA GLU A 298 -34.23 -55.00 -40.03
C GLU A 298 -35.66 -55.49 -40.31
N ALA A 299 -36.68 -54.79 -39.81
CA ALA A 299 -38.09 -55.12 -40.09
C ALA A 299 -38.45 -54.94 -41.58
N LEU A 300 -37.87 -53.95 -42.25
CA LEU A 300 -38.02 -53.78 -43.70
C LEU A 300 -37.37 -54.92 -44.49
N LYS A 301 -36.15 -55.32 -44.11
CA LYS A 301 -35.46 -56.48 -44.71
C LYS A 301 -36.25 -57.77 -44.49
N GLU A 302 -36.76 -58.00 -43.29
CA GLU A 302 -37.58 -59.17 -42.98
C GLU A 302 -38.88 -59.18 -43.80
N ARG A 303 -39.52 -58.02 -43.98
CA ARG A 303 -40.69 -57.90 -44.88
C ARG A 303 -40.35 -58.19 -46.33
N GLN A 304 -39.23 -57.66 -46.84
CA GLN A 304 -38.76 -57.94 -48.20
C GLN A 304 -38.47 -59.43 -48.38
N GLN A 305 -37.77 -60.03 -47.41
CA GLN A 305 -37.47 -61.46 -47.42
C GLN A 305 -38.74 -62.31 -47.39
N LYS A 306 -39.72 -61.98 -46.54
CA LYS A 306 -41.03 -62.68 -46.54
C LYS A 306 -41.78 -62.55 -47.87
N VAL A 307 -41.68 -61.41 -48.55
CA VAL A 307 -42.26 -61.21 -49.88
C VAL A 307 -41.52 -62.03 -50.94
N GLU A 308 -40.19 -62.09 -50.89
CA GLU A 308 -39.40 -62.95 -51.78
C GLU A 308 -39.67 -64.44 -51.52
N ASP A 309 -39.72 -64.86 -50.26
CA ASP A 309 -40.05 -66.23 -49.86
C ASP A 309 -41.48 -66.59 -50.29
N ALA A 310 -42.44 -65.68 -50.16
CA ALA A 310 -43.80 -65.88 -50.67
C ALA A 310 -43.84 -65.99 -52.20
N LYS A 311 -42.98 -65.23 -52.90
CA LYS A 311 -42.82 -65.30 -54.36
C LYS A 311 -42.11 -66.59 -54.80
N GLN A 312 -41.14 -67.08 -54.04
CA GLN A 312 -40.51 -68.38 -54.26
C GLN A 312 -41.46 -69.52 -53.94
N ARG A 313 -42.26 -69.42 -52.87
CA ARG A 313 -43.28 -70.43 -52.53
C ARG A 313 -44.41 -70.47 -53.55
N SER A 314 -44.82 -69.35 -54.13
CA SER A 314 -45.80 -69.34 -55.24
C SER A 314 -45.20 -69.81 -56.57
N ALA A 315 -43.89 -69.72 -56.78
CA ALA A 315 -43.19 -70.38 -57.89
C ALA A 315 -42.96 -71.89 -57.64
N SER A 316 -42.81 -72.30 -56.38
CA SER A 316 -42.55 -73.69 -55.97
C SER A 316 -43.84 -74.50 -55.71
N SER A 317 -45.02 -73.88 -55.62
CA SER A 317 -46.30 -74.59 -55.40
C SER A 317 -46.86 -75.27 -56.66
N VAL A 318 -46.05 -75.49 -57.70
CA VAL A 318 -46.40 -76.31 -58.88
C VAL A 318 -45.81 -77.73 -58.79
N VAL A 319 -44.94 -78.04 -57.82
CA VAL A 319 -44.36 -79.38 -57.73
C VAL A 319 -44.42 -79.92 -56.30
N THR A 320 -45.03 -81.11 -56.21
CA THR A 320 -45.02 -82.13 -55.14
C THR A 320 -46.04 -82.03 -53.98
N ASN A 321 -47.12 -82.79 -54.18
CA ASN A 321 -47.94 -83.49 -53.20
C ASN A 321 -47.19 -84.74 -52.63
N SER A 322 -47.75 -85.32 -51.54
CA SER A 322 -47.50 -86.65 -50.92
C SER A 322 -46.39 -86.69 -49.84
N THR A 323 -46.45 -87.38 -48.68
CA THR A 323 -47.40 -88.34 -48.09
C THR A 323 -46.99 -88.70 -46.63
N THR A 324 -47.98 -88.80 -45.74
CA THR A 324 -48.19 -89.62 -44.49
C THR A 324 -47.15 -89.88 -43.38
N ALA A 325 -47.58 -89.57 -42.14
CA ALA A 325 -47.78 -90.42 -40.93
C ALA A 325 -46.68 -91.36 -40.34
N ASN A 326 -46.46 -91.22 -39.01
CA ASN A 326 -46.78 -92.20 -37.93
C ASN A 326 -45.66 -92.45 -36.87
N GLU A 327 -46.08 -92.56 -35.59
CA GLU A 327 -45.47 -93.23 -34.39
C GLU A 327 -44.01 -92.92 -33.97
N GLY A 328 -43.55 -92.90 -32.71
CA GLY A 328 -44.08 -93.20 -31.38
C GLY A 328 -42.89 -93.32 -30.37
N GLU A 329 -43.13 -92.95 -29.10
CA GLU A 329 -42.54 -93.41 -27.81
C GLU A 329 -41.03 -93.33 -27.42
N GLY A 330 -40.82 -93.08 -26.10
CA GLY A 330 -39.61 -93.40 -25.29
C GLY A 330 -38.92 -92.19 -24.61
N GLU A 331 -39.15 -91.91 -23.31
CA GLU A 331 -38.23 -92.15 -22.14
C GLU A 331 -36.95 -91.26 -22.14
N GLU A 332 -36.41 -90.64 -21.09
CA GLU A 332 -36.44 -90.81 -19.63
C GLU A 332 -35.74 -89.59 -18.96
N LYS A 333 -36.21 -89.21 -17.76
CA LYS A 333 -35.50 -88.75 -16.53
C LYS A 333 -34.63 -87.46 -16.39
N ASP A 334 -34.87 -86.87 -15.20
CA ASP A 334 -33.98 -86.19 -14.24
C ASP A 334 -33.40 -84.80 -14.62
N GLY A 335 -33.48 -83.76 -13.79
CA GLY A 335 -33.99 -83.61 -12.43
C GLY A 335 -33.57 -82.24 -11.84
N GLY A 336 -34.30 -81.78 -10.81
CA GLY A 336 -33.92 -80.73 -9.83
C GLY A 336 -34.17 -79.28 -10.28
N ASP A 337 -35.28 -78.63 -9.91
CA ASP A 337 -35.54 -77.94 -8.62
C ASP A 337 -34.41 -77.00 -8.14
N GLU A 338 -34.65 -75.69 -8.16
CA GLU A 338 -35.09 -75.01 -6.93
C GLU A 338 -35.68 -73.60 -7.19
N LYS A 339 -36.84 -73.41 -6.56
CA LYS A 339 -37.63 -72.19 -6.43
C LYS A 339 -36.92 -71.11 -5.61
N LYS A 340 -37.23 -69.85 -5.89
CA LYS A 340 -37.96 -68.95 -4.96
C LYS A 340 -38.27 -67.62 -5.66
N GLU A 341 -39.54 -67.38 -5.98
CA GLU A 341 -40.51 -66.64 -5.14
C GLU A 341 -40.35 -65.12 -5.25
N GLU A 342 -40.93 -64.60 -6.33
CA GLU A 342 -41.96 -63.55 -6.32
C GLU A 342 -42.16 -62.78 -5.00
N THR A 343 -41.96 -61.46 -5.01
CA THR A 343 -43.02 -60.57 -4.49
C THR A 343 -42.90 -59.16 -5.08
N GLU A 344 -43.96 -58.78 -5.76
CA GLU A 344 -44.35 -57.44 -6.15
C GLU A 344 -44.93 -56.69 -4.92
N ARG A 345 -44.44 -55.49 -4.60
CA ARG A 345 -45.29 -54.42 -4.07
C ARG A 345 -44.62 -53.05 -4.08
N THR A 346 -45.29 -52.15 -4.79
CA THR A 346 -45.25 -50.69 -4.71
C THR A 346 -45.57 -50.18 -3.31
N THR A 347 -44.89 -49.12 -2.86
CA THR A 347 -45.53 -47.97 -2.17
C THR A 347 -44.56 -46.79 -2.12
N ASP A 348 -45.11 -45.64 -2.47
CA ASP A 348 -44.59 -44.30 -2.24
C ASP A 348 -44.53 -43.93 -0.74
N ASP A 349 -43.82 -42.81 -0.52
CA ASP A 349 -43.99 -41.79 0.51
C ASP A 349 -43.47 -41.96 1.95
N ASP A 350 -42.64 -40.96 2.27
CA ASP A 350 -42.64 -40.13 3.48
C ASP A 350 -42.15 -40.67 4.85
N ASN A 351 -41.00 -40.09 5.22
CA ASN A 351 -40.86 -39.20 6.39
C ASN A 351 -40.71 -39.81 7.80
N VAL A 352 -39.94 -39.07 8.61
CA VAL A 352 -39.93 -39.01 10.09
C VAL A 352 -38.97 -39.95 10.86
N THR A 353 -37.78 -39.37 11.11
CA THR A 353 -37.04 -39.21 12.38
C THR A 353 -36.73 -40.36 13.35
N ASN A 354 -35.49 -40.24 13.88
CA ASN A 354 -34.97 -40.53 15.23
C ASN A 354 -34.45 -41.94 15.54
N GLY A 355 -33.22 -41.97 16.05
CA GLY A 355 -32.84 -42.97 17.06
C GLY A 355 -31.43 -43.54 16.96
N GLU A 356 -30.43 -42.69 17.19
CA GLU A 356 -29.24 -42.97 18.02
C GLU A 356 -28.23 -44.10 17.72
N PHE A 357 -26.96 -43.67 17.84
CA PHE A 357 -25.83 -44.39 18.45
C PHE A 357 -25.08 -45.45 17.62
N TYR A 358 -24.02 -45.01 16.95
CA TYR A 358 -22.66 -45.43 17.30
C TYR A 358 -21.69 -44.25 17.13
N SER A 359 -21.12 -43.84 18.26
CA SER A 359 -20.09 -42.82 18.39
C SER A 359 -18.75 -43.38 17.89
N GLN A 360 -18.23 -42.85 16.79
CA GLN A 360 -16.85 -43.07 16.35
C GLN A 360 -16.13 -41.73 16.24
N GLY A 361 -15.36 -41.45 17.31
CA GLY A 361 -14.03 -40.87 17.26
C GLY A 361 -13.83 -39.61 16.43
N GLU A 362 -14.16 -38.47 17.01
CA GLU A 362 -13.53 -37.20 16.65
C GLU A 362 -12.00 -37.33 16.84
N VAL A 363 -11.26 -37.26 15.74
CA VAL A 363 -9.81 -37.02 15.78
C VAL A 363 -9.60 -35.51 15.91
N PRO A 364 -8.93 -35.01 16.96
CA PRO A 364 -8.71 -33.57 17.15
C PRO A 364 -7.78 -33.01 16.06
N SER A 365 -8.22 -31.97 15.35
CA SER A 365 -7.47 -31.29 14.28
C SER A 365 -6.38 -30.34 14.78
N TRP A 366 -5.71 -30.66 15.89
CA TRP A 366 -4.65 -29.82 16.48
C TRP A 366 -3.36 -30.60 16.82
N LEU A 367 -3.28 -31.88 16.50
CA LEU A 367 -2.02 -32.63 16.49
C LEU A 367 -1.52 -32.78 15.05
N ASP A 368 -0.97 -31.71 14.52
CA ASP A 368 0.03 -31.81 13.45
C ASP A 368 0.90 -30.56 13.54
N ASP A 369 1.70 -30.53 14.61
CA ASP A 369 2.80 -29.61 14.77
C ASP A 369 4.04 -30.45 15.04
N GLY A 370 5.00 -30.40 14.12
CA GLY A 370 6.33 -30.97 14.37
C GLY A 370 7.00 -31.63 13.18
N THR A 371 7.80 -30.82 12.49
CA THR A 371 9.14 -31.19 12.00
C THR A 371 9.23 -32.30 10.93
N LYS A 372 9.39 -31.88 9.66
CA LYS A 372 10.37 -32.43 8.68
C LYS A 372 10.18 -31.81 7.29
N GLU A 373 10.45 -30.50 7.15
CA GLU A 373 10.78 -29.91 5.84
C GLU A 373 11.80 -28.77 6.02
N GLU A 374 12.91 -29.07 6.70
CA GLU A 374 14.19 -28.39 6.49
C GLU A 374 15.11 -29.38 5.76
N GLU A 375 14.98 -29.47 4.43
CA GLU A 375 16.00 -29.96 3.48
C GLU A 375 15.34 -30.14 2.11
N GLN A 376 15.16 -29.05 1.36
CA GLN A 376 15.11 -29.02 -0.11
C GLN A 376 14.75 -27.61 -0.61
N GLN A 377 15.57 -26.61 -0.24
CA GLN A 377 15.60 -25.33 -0.97
C GLN A 377 16.94 -24.62 -0.81
N SER A 378 18.01 -25.39 -0.96
CA SER A 378 19.39 -24.90 -1.08
C SER A 378 20.02 -25.49 -2.35
N GLN A 379 19.35 -25.35 -3.50
CA GLN A 379 19.93 -25.64 -4.81
C GLN A 379 19.08 -25.03 -5.92
N GLN A 380 19.12 -23.70 -6.09
CA GLN A 380 18.81 -23.12 -7.39
C GLN A 380 19.67 -21.89 -7.67
N SER A 381 20.65 -22.12 -8.54
CA SER A 381 21.38 -21.18 -9.39
C SER A 381 22.22 -20.09 -8.72
N GLN A 382 23.46 -20.44 -8.39
CA GLN A 382 24.59 -19.58 -8.76
C GLN A 382 24.73 -19.58 -10.30
N PRO A 383 24.89 -18.43 -10.96
CA PRO A 383 25.48 -18.40 -12.28
C PRO A 383 27.01 -18.47 -12.14
N TYR A 384 27.56 -19.63 -12.49
CA TYR A 384 28.93 -19.76 -13.00
C TYR A 384 28.97 -19.27 -14.45
N GLY A 385 30.06 -18.59 -14.82
CA GLY A 385 30.38 -18.11 -16.17
C GLY A 385 30.30 -16.58 -16.23
N ASP A 386 31.35 -15.82 -16.55
CA ASP A 386 32.45 -16.14 -17.46
C ASP A 386 33.59 -15.15 -17.19
N SER A 387 34.72 -15.64 -16.66
CA SER A 387 35.98 -14.92 -16.64
C SER A 387 36.67 -15.18 -17.98
N GLY A 388 36.24 -14.43 -19.00
CA GLY A 388 36.96 -14.25 -20.24
C GLY A 388 38.21 -13.42 -19.99
N PHE A 389 39.31 -14.14 -19.78
CA PHE A 389 40.68 -13.67 -19.88
C PHE A 389 41.01 -13.62 -21.37
N ASP A 390 41.05 -12.43 -21.97
CA ASP A 390 41.73 -12.20 -23.24
C ASP A 390 42.80 -11.13 -23.02
N GLU A 391 44.01 -11.59 -23.24
CA GLU A 391 45.30 -10.90 -23.29
C GLU A 391 45.52 -10.42 -24.74
N LEU A 392 46.27 -9.33 -24.92
CA LEU A 392 46.93 -8.85 -26.17
C LEU A 392 46.07 -8.02 -27.16
N ASP A 393 46.16 -6.68 -27.10
CA ASP A 393 47.16 -5.82 -27.77
C ASP A 393 46.99 -4.33 -27.34
#